data_AF-A0A382U694-F1
#
_entry.id   AF-A0A382U694-F1
#
_cell.length_a   1.000
_cell.length_b   1.000
_cell.length_c   1.000
_cell.angle_alpha   90.00
_cell.angle_beta   90.00
_cell.angle_gamma   90.00
#
_symmetry.space_group_name_H-M   'P 1'
#
loop_
_entity.id
_entity.type
_entity.pdbx_description
1 polymer ?
#
loop_
_entity_poly.entity_id
_entity_poly.type
_entity_poly.pdbx_seq_one_letter_code
_entity_poly.pdbx_strand_id
1 'polypeptide(L)'
;MRFLNWYLGPLKKYADIHGRASRREYWLFILINSVVWGILGEISAQIGIVYIVATGLPMATVGVRRLHDTNRRGRWWLLNLIPIINISVLVLMVIKGTDGDNDYGPDPLSRSKPQTPGPDETDWPGPDETDWPPSDF
;
A
#
# COMPACT_ATOMS: atom_id res chain seq x y z
N MET A 1 11.57 13.64 -8.24
CA MET A 1 11.86 13.01 -6.93
C MET A 1 10.66 12.24 -6.37
N ARG A 2 10.08 11.29 -7.13
CA ARG A 2 8.92 10.50 -6.66
C ARG A 2 9.32 9.27 -5.82
N PHE A 3 10.49 8.69 -6.10
CA PHE A 3 11.01 7.50 -5.41
C PHE A 3 11.29 7.74 -3.92
N LEU A 4 11.98 8.83 -3.58
CA LEU A 4 12.32 9.15 -2.19
C LEU A 4 11.08 9.27 -1.30
N ASN A 5 9.96 9.78 -1.79
CA ASN A 5 8.74 9.90 -0.99
C ASN A 5 8.15 8.54 -0.59
N TRP A 6 8.28 7.52 -1.44
CA TRP A 6 7.83 6.15 -1.13
C TRP A 6 8.73 5.44 -0.13
N TYR A 7 10.03 5.76 -0.13
CA TYR A 7 10.98 5.19 0.82
C TYR A 7 10.95 5.91 2.19
N LEU A 8 10.92 7.25 2.17
CA LEU A 8 10.93 8.08 3.37
C LEU A 8 9.57 8.18 4.05
N GLY A 9 8.47 7.90 3.34
CA GLY A 9 7.11 7.91 3.89
C GLY A 9 6.96 6.99 5.12
N PRO A 10 7.33 5.71 5.01
CA PRO A 10 7.42 4.77 6.14
C PRO A 10 8.27 5.28 7.31
N LEU A 11 9.46 5.84 7.02
CA LEU A 11 10.39 6.34 8.03
C LEU A 11 9.89 7.61 8.72
N LYS A 12 9.05 8.43 8.07
CA LYS A 12 8.41 9.61 8.69
C LYS A 12 7.20 9.23 9.53
N LYS A 13 6.48 8.19 9.10
CA LYS A 13 5.28 7.70 9.78
C LYS A 13 5.55 6.52 10.70
N TYR A 14 6.80 6.15 10.97
CA TYR A 14 7.15 4.87 11.60
C TYR A 14 6.40 4.54 12.92
N ALA A 15 5.95 5.57 13.65
CA ALA A 15 5.16 5.45 14.87
C ALA A 15 3.62 5.52 14.67
N ASP A 16 3.15 5.84 13.46
CA ASP A 16 1.72 5.93 13.14
C ASP A 16 1.22 4.60 12.57
N ILE A 17 0.46 3.84 13.35
CA ILE A 17 -0.09 2.54 12.94
C ILE A 17 -1.36 2.75 12.07
N HIS A 18 -1.90 3.97 12.03
CA HIS A 18 -3.14 4.26 11.33
C HIS A 18 -2.90 4.46 9.83
N GLY A 19 -3.88 4.05 9.03
CA GLY A 19 -3.83 4.15 7.58
C GLY A 19 -3.40 2.87 6.86
N ARG A 20 -3.19 3.04 5.55
CA ARG A 20 -2.95 1.96 4.58
C ARG A 20 -1.61 2.17 3.88
N ALA A 21 -0.91 1.06 3.64
CA ALA A 21 0.32 1.06 2.86
C ALA A 21 0.08 0.32 1.54
N SER A 22 0.49 0.94 0.43
CA SER A 22 0.40 0.31 -0.88
C SER A 22 1.40 -0.85 -1.01
N ARG A 23 1.16 -1.79 -1.93
CA ARG A 23 2.11 -2.86 -2.26
C ARG A 23 3.51 -2.32 -2.60
N ARG A 24 3.57 -1.21 -3.36
CA ARG A 24 4.85 -0.62 -3.78
C ARG A 24 5.62 -0.08 -2.58
N GLU A 25 4.95 0.62 -1.66
CA GLU A 25 5.55 1.14 -0.44
C GLU A 25 6.09 0.01 0.45
N TYR A 26 5.28 -1.04 0.67
CA TYR A 26 5.68 -2.21 1.44
C TYR A 26 6.90 -2.91 0.84
N TRP A 27 6.83 -3.32 -0.44
CA TRP A 27 7.89 -4.11 -1.06
C TRP A 27 9.19 -3.33 -1.28
N LEU A 28 9.13 -2.03 -1.59
CA LEU A 28 10.33 -1.20 -1.67
C LEU A 28 11.00 -1.06 -0.30
N PHE A 29 10.22 -0.86 0.75
CA PHE A 29 10.75 -0.77 2.11
C PHE A 29 11.42 -2.10 2.52
N ILE A 30 10.74 -3.23 2.31
CA ILE A 30 11.29 -4.56 2.63
C ILE A 30 12.56 -4.86 1.83
N LEU A 31 12.55 -4.61 0.51
CA LEU A 31 13.70 -4.91 -0.35
C LEU A 31 14.93 -4.08 0.03
N ILE A 32 14.77 -2.76 0.26
CA ILE A 32 15.89 -1.89 0.62
C ILE A 32 16.46 -2.29 1.97
N ASN A 33 15.62 -2.52 2.99
CA ASN A 33 16.10 -2.95 4.31
C ASN A 33 16.79 -4.33 4.24
N SER A 34 16.32 -5.25 3.39
CA SER A 34 16.94 -6.58 3.22
C SER A 34 18.35 -6.47 2.62
N VAL A 35 18.54 -5.61 1.63
CA VAL A 35 19.86 -5.35 1.01
C VAL A 35 20.81 -4.70 2.02
N VAL A 36 20.35 -3.66 2.73
CA VAL A 36 21.17 -2.98 3.74
C VAL A 36 21.57 -3.95 4.85
N TRP A 37 20.64 -4.76 5.32
CA TRP A 37 20.93 -5.76 6.35
C TRP A 37 21.97 -6.78 5.91
N GLY A 38 21.86 -7.32 4.69
CA GLY A 38 22.84 -8.26 4.13
C GLY A 38 24.24 -7.65 4.05
N ILE A 39 24.36 -6.42 3.57
CA ILE A 39 25.66 -5.71 3.48
C ILE A 39 26.24 -5.47 4.88
N LEU A 40 25.44 -5.00 5.83
CA LEU A 40 25.91 -4.74 7.19
C LEU A 40 26.35 -6.01 7.93
N GLY A 41 25.68 -7.13 7.68
CA GLY A 41 26.04 -8.43 8.25
C GLY A 41 27.44 -8.91 7.85
N GLU A 42 27.83 -8.68 6.59
CA GLU A 42 29.18 -9.00 6.08
C GLU A 42 30.27 -8.10 6.66
N ILE A 43 29.92 -6.85 7.02
CA ILE A 43 30.87 -5.91 7.66
C ILE A 43 31.06 -6.26 9.13
N SER A 44 29.96 -6.44 9.87
CA SER A 44 29.96 -6.79 11.28
C SER A 44 28.58 -7.29 11.71
N ALA A 45 28.54 -8.50 12.27
CA ALA A 45 27.33 -9.07 12.83
C ALA A 45 26.68 -8.17 13.90
N GLN A 46 27.48 -7.48 14.73
CA GLN A 46 26.98 -6.57 15.77
C GLN A 46 26.26 -5.36 15.16
N ILE A 47 26.82 -4.77 14.09
CA ILE A 47 26.18 -3.66 13.37
C ILE A 47 24.88 -4.13 12.72
N GLY A 48 24.88 -5.33 12.11
CA GLY A 48 23.68 -5.94 11.55
C GLY A 48 22.57 -6.13 12.60
N ILE A 49 22.90 -6.59 13.81
CA ILE A 49 21.94 -6.75 14.91
C ILE A 49 21.37 -5.39 15.34
N VAL A 50 22.22 -4.38 15.54
CA VAL A 50 21.75 -3.03 15.90
C VAL A 50 20.79 -2.48 14.84
N TYR A 51 21.10 -2.70 13.55
CA TYR A 51 20.24 -2.28 12.45
C TYR A 51 18.88 -2.99 12.46
N ILE A 52 18.84 -4.30 12.70
CA ILE A 52 17.57 -5.05 12.84
C ILE A 52 16.72 -4.45 13.96
N VAL A 53 17.31 -4.19 15.13
CA VAL A 53 16.58 -3.64 16.27
C VAL A 53 16.02 -2.25 15.95
N ALA A 54 16.82 -1.41 15.31
CA ALA A 54 16.40 -0.06 14.91
C ALA A 54 15.28 -0.06 13.85
N THR A 55 15.30 -1.01 12.91
CA THR A 55 14.36 -1.07 11.77
C THR A 55 13.17 -2.01 11.98
N GLY A 56 13.22 -2.87 13.01
CA GLY A 56 12.19 -3.87 13.28
C GLY A 56 10.82 -3.26 13.56
N LEU A 57 10.78 -2.17 14.33
CA LEU A 57 9.51 -1.46 14.60
C LEU A 57 8.93 -0.82 13.32
N PRO A 58 9.70 -0.04 12.52
CA PRO A 58 9.24 0.41 11.21
C PRO A 58 8.74 -0.74 10.29
N MET A 59 9.45 -1.87 10.23
CA MET A 59 9.03 -3.05 9.45
C MET A 59 7.68 -3.59 9.91
N ALA A 60 7.46 -3.67 11.23
CA ALA A 60 6.20 -4.08 11.80
C ALA A 60 5.07 -3.12 11.44
N THR A 61 5.30 -1.82 11.61
CA THR A 61 4.28 -0.79 11.33
C THR A 61 3.84 -0.82 9.87
N VAL A 62 4.76 -0.90 8.92
CA VAL A 62 4.42 -0.96 7.49
C VAL A 62 3.70 -2.27 7.16
N GLY A 63 4.09 -3.39 7.77
CA GLY A 63 3.40 -4.68 7.63
C GLY A 63 1.96 -4.64 8.14
N VAL A 64 1.71 -3.97 9.27
CA VAL A 64 0.36 -3.77 9.81
C VAL A 64 -0.49 -2.89 8.87
N ARG A 65 0.04 -1.76 8.39
CA ARG A 65 -0.67 -0.91 7.42
C ARG A 65 -0.94 -1.62 6.09
N ARG A 66 -0.09 -2.56 5.72
CA ARG A 66 -0.31 -3.38 4.53
C ARG A 66 -1.44 -4.39 4.72
N LEU A 67 -1.60 -4.95 5.92
CA LEU A 67 -2.76 -5.78 6.25
C LEU A 67 -4.06 -4.96 6.27
N HIS A 68 -3.99 -3.74 6.81
CA HIS A 68 -5.10 -2.78 6.77
C HIS A 68 -5.53 -2.45 5.33
N ASP A 69 -4.60 -2.43 4.38
CA ASP A 69 -4.92 -2.25 2.96
C ASP A 69 -5.78 -3.38 2.38
N THR A 70 -5.74 -4.57 2.98
CA THR A 70 -6.61 -5.72 2.62
C THR A 70 -7.85 -5.87 3.53
N ASN A 71 -8.18 -4.81 4.28
CA ASN A 71 -9.21 -4.79 5.33
C ASN A 71 -9.07 -5.89 6.40
N ARG A 72 -7.83 -6.21 6.79
CA ARG A 72 -7.52 -7.22 7.81
C ARG A 72 -6.92 -6.58 9.05
N ARG A 73 -7.20 -7.18 10.22
CA ARG A 73 -6.67 -6.73 11.51
C ARG A 73 -5.14 -6.84 11.56
N GLY A 74 -4.45 -5.82 12.09
CA GLY A 74 -2.98 -5.82 12.22
C GLY A 74 -2.37 -7.01 12.97
N ARG A 75 -3.12 -7.67 13.87
CA ARG A 75 -2.66 -8.86 14.62
C ARG A 75 -2.25 -10.04 13.73
N TRP A 76 -2.77 -10.12 12.50
CA TRP A 76 -2.34 -11.13 11.53
C TRP A 76 -0.85 -11.01 11.17
N TRP A 77 -0.25 -9.83 11.39
CA TRP A 77 1.18 -9.62 11.18
C TRP A 77 2.06 -10.45 12.12
N LEU A 78 1.60 -10.71 13.35
CA LEU A 78 2.35 -11.47 14.37
C LEU A 78 2.62 -12.92 13.95
N LEU A 79 1.87 -13.45 12.98
CA LEU A 79 2.14 -14.77 12.41
C LEU A 79 3.50 -14.85 11.69
N ASN A 80 4.11 -13.72 11.29
CA ASN A 80 5.48 -13.70 10.78
C ASN A 80 6.52 -14.17 11.80
N LEU A 81 6.22 -14.07 13.10
CA LEU A 81 7.12 -14.56 14.16
C LEU A 81 7.19 -16.09 14.22
N ILE A 82 6.29 -16.78 13.51
CA ILE A 82 6.25 -18.23 13.40
C ILE A 82 6.79 -18.61 12.01
N PRO A 83 8.02 -19.16 11.90
CA PRO A 83 8.69 -19.38 10.60
C PRO A 83 7.87 -20.21 9.61
N ILE A 84 7.11 -21.20 10.09
CA ILE A 84 6.36 -22.16 9.28
C ILE A 84 5.05 -21.55 8.73
N ILE A 85 4.43 -20.61 9.45
CA ILE A 85 3.12 -20.01 9.08
C ILE A 85 3.31 -18.78 8.15
N ASN A 86 4.56 -18.39 7.89
CA ASN A 86 4.91 -17.17 7.18
C ASN A 86 4.38 -17.13 5.73
N ILE A 87 4.24 -18.27 5.06
CA ILE A 87 3.71 -18.36 3.68
C ILE A 87 2.33 -17.71 3.56
N SER A 88 1.43 -17.94 4.53
CA SER A 88 0.08 -17.35 4.50
C SER A 88 0.13 -15.83 4.59
N VAL A 89 1.06 -15.27 5.36
CA VAL A 89 1.21 -13.82 5.49
C VAL A 89 1.85 -13.23 4.24
N LEU A 90 2.87 -13.89 3.68
CA LEU A 90 3.48 -13.51 2.40
C LEU A 90 2.44 -13.36 1.29
N VAL A 91 1.52 -14.33 1.16
CA VAL A 91 0.42 -14.26 0.20
C VAL A 91 -0.42 -12.99 0.42
N LEU A 92 -0.79 -12.69 1.68
CA LEU A 92 -1.53 -11.46 2.02
C LEU A 92 -0.75 -10.18 1.67
N MET A 93 0.58 -10.19 1.80
CA MET A 93 1.43 -9.05 1.46
C MET A 93 1.51 -8.78 -0.04
N VAL A 94 1.22 -9.77 -0.90
CA VAL A 94 1.22 -9.65 -2.37
C VAL A 94 -0.16 -9.31 -2.95
N ILE A 95 -1.25 -9.78 -2.35
CA ILE A 95 -2.64 -9.61 -2.87
C ILE A 95 -3.03 -8.14 -3.03
N LYS A 96 -3.91 -7.80 -3.97
CA LYS A 96 -4.43 -6.42 -4.13
C LYS A 96 -5.15 -5.94 -2.87
N GLY A 97 -4.89 -4.69 -2.46
CA GLY A 97 -5.71 -4.02 -1.45
C GLY A 97 -7.14 -3.78 -1.92
N THR A 98 -8.01 -3.38 -0.99
CA THR A 98 -9.41 -3.04 -1.28
C THR A 98 -9.50 -1.81 -2.18
N ASP A 99 -10.40 -1.83 -3.16
CA ASP A 99 -10.68 -0.67 -4.01
C ASP A 99 -11.47 0.39 -3.24
N GLY A 100 -11.13 1.66 -3.41
CA GLY A 100 -11.78 2.77 -2.70
C GLY A 100 -11.40 2.83 -1.22
N ASP A 101 -12.20 3.54 -0.44
CA ASP A 101 -12.00 3.73 1.00
C ASP A 101 -12.33 2.45 1.79
N ASN A 102 -11.66 2.22 2.92
CA ASN A 102 -11.93 1.08 3.80
C ASN A 102 -11.95 1.50 5.28
N ASP A 103 -12.18 0.54 6.19
CA ASP A 103 -12.27 0.76 7.65
C ASP A 103 -11.01 1.40 8.26
N TYR A 104 -9.89 1.37 7.53
CA TYR A 104 -8.59 1.88 7.94
C TYR A 104 -8.18 3.16 7.18
N GLY A 105 -9.02 3.68 6.29
CA GLY A 105 -8.84 4.96 5.62
C GLY A 105 -8.87 4.91 4.09
N PRO A 106 -8.54 6.05 3.43
CA PRO A 106 -8.68 6.20 2.00
C PRO A 106 -7.62 5.42 1.19
N ASP A 107 -7.94 5.10 -0.07
CA ASP A 107 -7.05 4.36 -0.96
C ASP A 107 -5.66 5.05 -1.05
N PRO A 108 -4.54 4.36 -0.72
CA PRO A 108 -3.20 4.93 -0.80
C PRO A 108 -2.78 5.33 -2.23
N LEU A 109 -3.44 4.82 -3.27
CA LEU A 109 -3.21 5.15 -4.66
C LEU A 109 -4.04 6.33 -5.17
N SER A 110 -5.07 6.77 -4.43
CA SER A 110 -5.97 7.87 -4.81
C SER A 110 -5.21 9.18 -5.08
N ARG A 111 -4.17 9.49 -4.31
CA ARG A 111 -3.30 10.66 -4.55
C ARG A 111 -2.47 10.61 -5.84
N SER A 112 -2.36 9.44 -6.47
CA SER A 112 -1.46 9.21 -7.61
C SER A 112 -2.18 9.03 -8.95
N LYS A 113 -3.46 8.63 -8.92
CA LYS A 113 -4.28 8.62 -10.13
C LYS A 113 -4.61 10.08 -10.46
N PRO A 114 -4.39 10.54 -11.71
CA PRO A 114 -5.12 11.71 -12.18
C PRO A 114 -6.57 11.44 -11.87
N GLN A 115 -7.24 12.38 -11.20
CA GLN A 115 -8.68 12.36 -11.07
C GLN A 115 -9.20 12.37 -12.50
N THR A 116 -9.45 11.20 -13.06
CA THR A 116 -10.30 11.12 -14.24
C THR A 116 -11.61 11.61 -13.67
N PRO A 117 -12.18 12.70 -14.20
CA PRO A 117 -13.58 12.98 -13.91
C PRO A 117 -14.30 11.64 -14.04
N GLY A 118 -15.11 11.30 -13.05
CA GLY A 118 -15.98 10.16 -13.27
C GLY A 118 -16.81 10.44 -14.53
N PRO A 119 -17.59 9.47 -14.99
CA PRO A 119 -18.77 9.81 -15.75
C PRO A 119 -19.79 10.51 -14.83
N ASP A 120 -19.38 11.54 -14.07
CA ASP A 120 -20.26 12.61 -13.68
C ASP A 120 -20.59 13.34 -14.98
N GLU A 121 -21.69 12.89 -15.59
CA GLU A 121 -22.77 13.81 -15.93
C GLU A 121 -22.28 15.10 -16.60
N THR A 122 -21.36 14.99 -17.56
CA THR A 122 -21.22 16.01 -18.58
C THR A 122 -22.49 15.89 -19.39
N ASP A 123 -23.52 16.60 -18.94
CA ASP A 123 -24.30 17.55 -19.72
C ASP A 123 -24.38 17.17 -21.21
N TRP A 124 -24.73 15.91 -21.46
CA TRP A 124 -25.20 15.47 -22.74
C TRP A 124 -26.69 15.65 -22.61
N PRO A 125 -27.27 16.75 -23.12
CA PRO A 125 -28.67 16.69 -23.44
C PRO A 125 -28.75 15.55 -24.44
N GLY A 126 -29.30 14.40 -24.02
CA GLY A 126 -29.73 13.40 -24.99
C GLY A 126 -30.47 14.12 -26.11
N PRO A 127 -30.36 13.67 -27.37
CA PRO A 127 -31.06 14.33 -28.46
C PRO A 127 -32.50 14.56 -28.02
N ASP A 128 -32.93 15.82 -28.03
CA ASP A 128 -34.29 16.18 -27.71
C ASP A 128 -35.19 15.37 -28.64
N GLU A 129 -36.21 14.72 -28.10
CA GLU A 129 -37.13 13.87 -28.89
C GLU A 129 -37.78 14.63 -30.06
N THR A 130 -37.65 15.95 -30.09
CA THR A 130 -38.09 16.87 -31.14
C THR A 130 -37.20 16.93 -32.39
N ASP A 131 -35.98 16.36 -32.39
CA ASP A 131 -35.03 16.43 -33.51
C ASP A 131 -35.03 15.15 -34.40
N TRP A 132 -35.94 14.20 -34.14
CA TRP A 132 -36.09 13.03 -35.00
C TRP A 132 -36.90 13.40 -36.26
N PRO A 133 -36.40 13.09 -37.48
CA PRO A 133 -37.19 13.33 -38.68
C PRO A 133 -38.48 12.49 -38.65
N PRO A 134 -39.62 13.01 -39.13
CA PRO A 134 -40.85 12.22 -39.24
C PRO A 134 -40.54 10.93 -39.98
N SER A 135 -40.93 9.80 -39.39
CA SER A 135 -40.87 8.51 -40.07
C SER A 135 -41.95 8.48 -41.13
N ASP A 136 -41.66 9.06 -42.30
CA ASP A 136 -42.51 8.98 -43.48
C ASP A 136 -42.44 7.55 -44.05
N PHE A 137 -43.38 6.72 -43.59
CA PHE A 137 -43.85 5.49 -44.25
C PHE A 137 -45.38 5.44 -44.22
#